data_AF-A0AAW0K9E4-F1
#
_entry.id   AF-A0AAW0K9E4-F1
#
_cell.length_a   1.000
_cell.length_b   1.000
_cell.length_c   1.000
_cell.angle_alpha   90.00
_cell.angle_beta   90.00
_cell.angle_gamma   90.00
#
_symmetry.space_group_name_H-M   'P 1'
#
loop_
_entity.id
_entity.type
_entity.pdbx_description
1 polymer ?
#
loop_
_entity_poly.entity_id
_entity_poly.type
_entity_poly.pdbx_seq_one_letter_code
_entity_poly.pdbx_strand_id
1 'polypeptide(L)'
;MASDGVPPIIAAQLNYLLSHFPLSVKIEHLWSGSKFSSGVIDRFTIILVVLVGDFIYNSESPISAPDVIFGAEDENFLSFLARNDGVEGNANSAKNCLSDWNGKDPTRLMVLLQQLRDQYMNYQRKRVDEVDDDRLKFEVSTIAFRERKIVSSGFICNLTYDTAVVLWSRTGKEPRPEEVKFAVPLTEMNIDKMVHGCPWRHSPKIYLQVIYPVGRKYVSASSAPRLKLLSTSDLKSIFSIEDFKLPPWLDGMCMAEYLPHLEESLEKQILEAVSLIDVRRRFIESLAPLFGRPLEADPPEEVKFAVPLTEMNIDKMVHGCPWRHSPKIYLQVIYPVGRKYVSASSAPRLKLLSTSDLKSIFSIEDFKLPPWLDGMCMAEYLPHLEESLEKQILEAVSLIDVRRRFIESLAPLFGRPLEADPIFCRKATFLAGSGAFTFLVHFSISTQFPKQQPGLMLQSSQHMNSHGVPAKSPLITEYPWSPRWETSVMAEKIFEFLVDEALNFKRYCNEAQLQH
;
A
#
# COMPACT_ATOMS: atom_id res chain seq x y z
N MET A 1 14.65 -13.00 0.15
CA MET A 1 14.37 -14.32 -0.44
C MET A 1 14.83 -14.25 -1.87
N ALA A 2 15.79 -15.09 -2.28
CA ALA A 2 16.05 -15.28 -3.70
C ALA A 2 14.86 -16.08 -4.24
N SER A 3 14.04 -15.47 -5.07
CA SER A 3 12.99 -16.19 -5.79
C SER A 3 13.63 -17.23 -6.69
N ASP A 4 13.09 -18.45 -6.67
CA ASP A 4 13.46 -19.49 -7.64
C ASP A 4 13.39 -18.89 -9.05
N GLY A 5 14.51 -18.93 -9.77
CA GLY A 5 14.61 -18.43 -11.15
C GLY A 5 15.36 -17.12 -11.38
N VAL A 6 15.72 -16.34 -10.34
CA VAL A 6 16.52 -15.12 -10.57
C VAL A 6 18.01 -15.45 -10.74
N PRO A 7 18.69 -14.94 -11.79
CA PRO A 7 20.13 -15.15 -11.97
C PRO A 7 20.95 -14.75 -10.74
N PRO A 8 21.99 -15.53 -10.34
CA PRO A 8 22.71 -15.30 -9.09
C PRO A 8 23.29 -13.88 -8.91
N ILE A 9 23.76 -13.28 -10.00
CA ILE A 9 24.32 -11.92 -9.99
C ILE A 9 23.23 -10.89 -9.68
N ILE A 10 22.07 -11.00 -10.31
CA ILE A 10 20.92 -10.12 -10.09
C ILE A 10 20.36 -10.34 -8.68
N ALA A 11 20.26 -11.60 -8.25
CA ALA A 11 19.82 -11.95 -6.91
C ALA A 11 20.74 -11.36 -5.83
N ALA A 12 22.06 -11.34 -6.04
CA ALA A 12 23.00 -10.74 -5.10
C ALA A 12 22.76 -9.22 -4.96
N GLN A 13 22.57 -8.52 -6.08
CA GLN A 13 22.26 -7.08 -6.07
C GLN A 13 20.90 -6.77 -5.42
N LEU A 14 19.87 -7.57 -5.73
CA LEU A 14 18.54 -7.43 -5.13
C LEU A 14 18.56 -7.67 -3.61
N ASN A 15 19.21 -8.75 -3.16
CA ASN A 15 19.32 -9.05 -1.74
C ASN A 15 20.11 -7.96 -1.01
N TYR A 16 21.16 -7.42 -1.63
CA TYR A 16 21.91 -6.30 -1.06
C TYR A 16 21.04 -5.06 -0.93
N LEU A 17 20.32 -4.68 -2.00
CA LEU A 17 19.37 -3.57 -2.00
C LEU A 17 18.33 -3.73 -0.88
N LEU A 18 17.65 -4.86 -0.81
CA LEU A 18 16.61 -5.12 0.19
C LEU A 18 17.12 -5.14 1.64
N SER A 19 18.41 -5.40 1.84
CA SER A 19 19.00 -5.50 3.19
C SER A 19 19.66 -4.20 3.65
N HIS A 20 20.06 -3.32 2.73
CA HIS A 20 20.89 -2.14 3.06
C HIS A 20 20.27 -0.82 2.62
N PHE A 21 19.24 -0.82 1.77
CA PHE A 21 18.61 0.43 1.36
C PHE A 21 17.85 1.06 2.53
N PRO A 22 18.02 2.37 2.80
CA PRO A 22 17.48 3.02 3.98
C PRO A 22 15.95 3.17 3.97
N LEU A 23 15.31 2.98 2.82
CA LEU A 23 13.86 3.08 2.65
C LEU A 23 13.23 1.70 2.38
N SER A 24 11.93 1.59 2.68
CA SER A 24 11.13 0.43 2.30
C SER A 24 11.07 0.28 0.78
N VAL A 25 11.75 -0.74 0.27
CA VAL A 25 11.72 -1.16 -1.14
C VAL A 25 10.80 -2.36 -1.25
N LYS A 26 9.82 -2.31 -2.15
CA LYS A 26 9.05 -3.49 -2.56
C LYS A 26 9.45 -3.89 -3.96
N ILE A 27 9.54 -5.20 -4.17
CA ILE A 27 9.69 -5.79 -5.50
C ILE A 27 8.36 -6.42 -5.83
N GLU A 28 7.72 -5.94 -6.89
CA GLU A 28 6.47 -6.48 -7.41
C GLU A 28 6.67 -6.89 -8.87
N HIS A 29 5.69 -7.64 -9.40
CA HIS A 29 5.67 -8.12 -10.79
C HIS A 29 7.03 -8.69 -11.21
N LEU A 30 7.30 -9.96 -10.91
CA LEU A 30 8.51 -10.63 -11.43
C LEU A 30 8.16 -11.34 -12.73
N TRP A 31 8.92 -11.11 -13.81
CA TRP A 31 8.69 -11.78 -15.09
C TRP A 31 9.98 -12.09 -15.85
N SER A 32 9.86 -13.01 -16.81
CA SER A 32 10.96 -13.39 -17.70
C SER A 32 10.98 -12.51 -18.95
N GLY A 33 12.18 -12.05 -19.31
CA GLY A 33 12.45 -11.41 -20.59
C GLY A 33 12.63 -12.37 -21.77
N SER A 34 12.79 -13.66 -21.50
CA SER A 34 13.04 -14.67 -22.53
C SER A 34 11.83 -15.59 -22.71
N LYS A 35 11.40 -15.75 -23.96
CA LYS A 35 10.36 -16.73 -24.32
C LYS A 35 10.88 -18.18 -24.27
N PHE A 36 12.20 -18.37 -24.30
CA PHE A 36 12.85 -19.68 -24.42
C PHE A 36 13.29 -20.25 -23.06
N SER A 37 13.45 -19.40 -22.04
CA SER A 37 13.84 -19.78 -20.68
C SER A 37 12.83 -19.25 -19.66
N SER A 38 11.61 -19.80 -19.68
CA SER A 38 10.50 -19.38 -18.81
C SER A 38 10.76 -19.51 -17.31
N GLY A 39 11.81 -20.24 -16.91
CA GLY A 39 12.27 -20.36 -15.52
C GLY A 39 13.24 -19.27 -15.06
N VAL A 40 13.68 -18.37 -15.95
CA VAL A 40 14.64 -17.31 -15.61
C VAL A 40 13.94 -15.97 -15.48
N ILE A 41 14.05 -15.34 -14.30
CA ILE A 41 13.42 -14.07 -13.95
C ILE A 41 14.50 -12.99 -13.92
N ASP A 42 14.47 -12.09 -14.91
CA ASP A 42 15.42 -10.99 -15.08
C ASP A 42 14.75 -9.61 -15.11
N ARG A 43 13.43 -9.53 -14.98
CA ARG A 43 12.68 -8.27 -14.99
C ARG A 43 11.75 -8.16 -13.80
N PHE A 44 11.69 -6.98 -13.21
CA PHE A 44 10.89 -6.73 -12.02
C PHE A 44 10.56 -5.25 -11.83
N THR A 45 9.45 -4.97 -11.15
CA THR A 45 9.07 -3.60 -10.77
C THR A 45 9.60 -3.30 -9.38
N ILE A 46 10.39 -2.24 -9.25
CA ILE A 46 10.75 -1.66 -7.95
C ILE A 46 9.74 -0.59 -7.59
N ILE A 47 9.14 -0.73 -6.42
CA ILE A 47 8.23 0.24 -5.82
C ILE A 47 8.90 0.82 -4.59
N LEU A 48 9.28 2.09 -4.71
CA LEU A 48 9.57 2.99 -3.60
C LEU A 48 8.35 3.85 -3.30
N VAL A 49 8.32 4.48 -2.12
CA VAL A 49 7.30 5.50 -1.78
C VAL A 49 7.21 6.56 -2.87
N VAL A 50 8.35 6.87 -3.50
CA VAL A 50 8.54 8.04 -4.35
C VAL A 50 8.62 7.72 -5.83
N LEU A 51 8.96 6.49 -6.17
CA LEU A 51 9.37 6.11 -7.52
C LEU A 51 8.88 4.69 -7.77
N VAL A 52 8.20 4.50 -8.89
CA VAL A 52 7.83 3.20 -9.42
C VAL A 52 8.50 3.06 -10.77
N GLY A 53 9.27 2.00 -10.94
CA GLY A 53 9.97 1.77 -12.20
C GLY A 53 10.19 0.28 -12.46
N ASP A 54 10.10 -0.09 -13.74
CA ASP A 54 10.42 -1.42 -14.22
C ASP A 54 11.91 -1.51 -14.51
N PHE A 55 12.60 -2.41 -13.82
CA PHE A 55 14.02 -2.69 -13.99
C PHE A 55 14.16 -3.92 -14.87
N ILE A 56 14.86 -3.74 -15.98
CA ILE A 56 15.00 -4.72 -17.04
C ILE A 56 16.46 -5.14 -17.12
N TYR A 57 16.78 -6.30 -16.57
CA TYR A 57 18.04 -6.97 -16.86
C TYR A 57 17.90 -7.88 -18.07
N ASN A 58 19.05 -8.21 -18.65
CA ASN A 58 19.15 -9.29 -19.63
C ASN A 58 19.85 -10.49 -19.00
N SER A 59 19.11 -11.59 -18.83
CA SER A 59 19.63 -12.86 -18.31
C SER A 59 20.77 -13.46 -19.14
N GLU A 60 20.82 -13.19 -20.45
CA GLU A 60 21.91 -13.64 -21.32
C GLU A 60 23.20 -12.81 -21.13
N SER A 61 23.06 -11.59 -20.59
CA SER A 61 24.18 -10.70 -20.27
C SER A 61 24.01 -10.08 -18.87
N PRO A 62 24.08 -10.87 -17.79
CA PRO A 62 23.71 -10.44 -16.43
C PRO A 62 24.70 -9.44 -15.80
N ILE A 63 25.82 -9.16 -16.49
CA ILE A 63 26.84 -8.19 -16.07
C ILE A 63 26.50 -6.78 -16.57
N SER A 64 25.69 -6.66 -17.62
CA SER A 64 25.26 -5.39 -18.20
C SER A 64 24.38 -4.61 -17.21
N ALA A 65 24.37 -3.29 -17.36
CA ALA A 65 23.47 -2.43 -16.59
C ALA A 65 22.00 -2.70 -16.96
N PRO A 66 21.07 -2.56 -16.00
CA PRO A 66 19.65 -2.65 -16.30
C PRO A 66 19.14 -1.41 -17.02
N ASP A 67 18.13 -1.60 -17.86
CA ASP A 67 17.29 -0.51 -18.33
C ASP A 67 16.20 -0.22 -17.30
N VAL A 68 15.81 1.05 -17.17
CA VAL A 68 14.75 1.48 -16.24
C VAL A 68 13.66 2.19 -17.02
N ILE A 69 12.43 1.71 -16.88
CA ILE A 69 11.23 2.31 -17.50
C ILE A 69 10.34 2.88 -16.40
N PHE A 70 9.99 4.16 -16.53
CA PHE A 70 9.04 4.84 -15.67
C PHE A 70 7.63 4.77 -16.28
N GLY A 71 6.60 4.85 -15.43
CA GLY A 71 5.21 4.82 -15.88
C GLY A 71 4.81 6.04 -16.74
N ALA A 72 3.66 5.95 -17.40
CA ALA A 72 3.14 6.97 -18.31
C ALA A 72 3.01 8.39 -17.70
N GLU A 73 2.88 8.48 -16.37
CA GLU A 73 2.77 9.76 -15.66
C GLU A 73 4.12 10.51 -15.54
N ASP A 74 5.23 9.81 -15.80
CA ASP A 74 6.60 10.29 -15.63
C ASP A 74 7.43 10.23 -16.94
N GLU A 75 6.77 10.20 -18.11
CA GLU A 75 7.43 10.17 -19.43
C GLU A 75 8.42 11.34 -19.63
N ASN A 76 8.16 12.48 -18.98
CA ASN A 76 9.00 13.68 -19.04
C ASN A 76 10.20 13.64 -18.07
N PHE A 77 10.32 12.61 -17.21
CA PHE A 77 11.45 12.45 -16.32
C PHE A 77 12.66 11.87 -17.08
N LEU A 78 13.55 12.76 -17.52
CA LEU A 78 14.79 12.39 -18.21
C LEU A 78 15.96 12.32 -17.22
N SER A 79 16.15 11.13 -16.62
CA SER A 79 17.10 10.92 -15.50
C SER A 79 18.57 11.18 -15.87
N PHE A 80 19.00 10.78 -17.08
CA PHE A 80 20.43 10.80 -17.45
C PHE A 80 20.79 11.66 -18.66
N LEU A 81 19.86 12.41 -19.24
CA LEU A 81 20.19 13.32 -20.34
C LEU A 81 20.79 14.61 -19.77
N ALA A 82 22.08 14.81 -20.06
CA ALA A 82 22.72 16.11 -19.89
C ALA A 82 21.88 17.14 -20.65
N ARG A 83 21.25 18.05 -19.90
CA ARG A 83 20.59 19.21 -20.45
C ARG A 83 21.68 20.07 -21.08
N ASN A 84 21.81 20.01 -22.40
CA ASN A 84 22.60 20.97 -23.17
C ASN A 84 21.87 22.32 -23.11
N ASP A 85 21.83 22.96 -21.94
CA ASP A 85 21.61 24.40 -21.89
C ASP A 85 22.87 25.01 -22.51
N GLY A 86 22.71 25.64 -23.68
CA GLY A 86 23.78 26.15 -24.54
C GLY A 86 24.60 27.28 -23.93
N VAL A 87 25.31 27.01 -22.84
CA VAL A 87 26.37 27.83 -22.28
C VAL A 87 27.66 27.04 -22.44
N GLU A 88 28.46 27.43 -23.42
CA GLU A 88 29.82 26.93 -23.60
C GLU A 88 30.61 27.05 -22.28
N GLY A 89 31.16 25.94 -21.83
CA GLY A 89 32.23 25.93 -20.84
C GLY A 89 31.90 25.32 -19.48
N ASN A 90 31.61 24.01 -19.43
CA ASN A 90 32.24 23.14 -18.42
C ASN A 90 32.16 21.67 -18.87
N ALA A 91 33.30 21.09 -19.27
CA ALA A 91 33.42 19.69 -19.65
C ALA A 91 33.40 18.76 -18.42
N ASN A 92 32.33 18.80 -17.63
CA ASN A 92 32.03 17.82 -16.60
C ASN A 92 30.63 17.25 -16.90
N SER A 93 30.51 16.38 -17.90
CA SER A 93 29.32 15.53 -17.99
C SER A 93 29.17 14.82 -16.65
N ALA A 94 28.07 15.02 -15.94
CA ALA A 94 27.85 14.38 -14.65
C ALA A 94 28.05 12.86 -14.82
N LYS A 95 29.14 12.31 -14.26
CA LYS A 95 29.40 10.87 -14.26
C LYS A 95 28.21 10.18 -13.61
N ASN A 96 27.39 9.49 -14.40
CA ASN A 96 26.28 8.70 -13.88
C ASN A 96 26.80 7.33 -13.42
N CYS A 97 26.14 6.70 -12.44
CA CYS A 97 26.53 5.36 -11.95
C CYS A 97 26.42 4.23 -13.01
N LEU A 98 25.82 4.53 -14.16
CA LEU A 98 25.74 3.62 -15.31
C LEU A 98 27.03 3.62 -16.13
N SER A 99 27.80 4.72 -16.12
CA SER A 99 29.06 4.85 -16.89
C SER A 99 30.16 3.92 -16.37
N ASP A 100 30.16 3.61 -15.08
CA ASP A 100 31.13 2.73 -14.41
C ASP A 100 30.47 1.44 -13.88
N TRP A 101 29.40 0.98 -14.54
CA TRP A 101 28.63 -0.17 -14.06
C TRP A 101 29.48 -1.44 -13.93
N ASN A 102 29.49 -2.01 -12.73
CA ASN A 102 30.14 -3.28 -12.44
C ASN A 102 29.09 -4.30 -11.98
N GLY A 103 28.56 -5.11 -12.89
CA GLY A 103 27.52 -6.09 -12.55
C GLY A 103 27.91 -7.11 -11.46
N LYS A 104 29.20 -7.31 -11.19
CA LYS A 104 29.66 -8.22 -10.12
C LYS A 104 29.59 -7.59 -8.73
N ASP A 105 29.49 -6.27 -8.64
CA ASP A 105 29.43 -5.53 -7.39
C ASP A 105 27.97 -5.49 -6.88
N PRO A 106 27.65 -6.13 -5.74
CA PRO A 106 26.28 -6.21 -5.23
C PRO A 106 25.69 -4.84 -4.87
N THR A 107 26.50 -3.78 -4.72
CA THR A 107 26.01 -2.47 -4.31
C THR A 107 25.45 -1.64 -5.48
N ARG A 108 25.68 -2.03 -6.74
CA ARG A 108 25.45 -1.14 -7.90
C ARG A 108 23.99 -0.80 -8.13
N LEU A 109 23.09 -1.78 -8.00
CA LEU A 109 21.65 -1.51 -8.09
C LEU A 109 21.17 -0.54 -7.00
N MET A 110 21.73 -0.65 -5.79
CA MET A 110 21.42 0.26 -4.69
C MET A 110 21.84 1.70 -5.02
N VAL A 111 23.06 1.88 -5.55
CA VAL A 111 23.59 3.18 -5.97
C VAL A 111 22.75 3.77 -7.11
N LEU A 112 22.38 2.96 -8.10
CA LEU A 112 21.51 3.38 -9.20
C LEU A 112 20.15 3.84 -8.71
N LEU A 113 19.51 3.05 -7.85
CA LEU A 113 18.20 3.40 -7.30
C LEU A 113 18.27 4.68 -6.45
N GLN A 114 19.36 4.88 -5.69
CA GLN A 114 19.59 6.10 -4.94
C GLN A 114 19.74 7.32 -5.85
N GLN A 115 20.56 7.23 -6.91
CA GLN A 115 20.73 8.32 -7.86
C GLN A 115 19.43 8.67 -8.61
N LEU A 116 18.69 7.65 -9.06
CA LEU A 116 17.39 7.84 -9.72
C LEU A 116 16.38 8.51 -8.80
N ARG A 117 16.31 8.07 -7.53
CA ARG A 117 15.50 8.73 -6.49
C ARG A 117 15.88 10.21 -6.37
N ASP A 118 17.15 10.53 -6.20
CA ASP A 118 17.60 11.90 -5.95
C ASP A 118 17.30 12.83 -7.14
N GLN A 119 17.48 12.33 -8.36
CA GLN A 119 17.12 13.05 -9.59
C GLN A 119 15.61 13.23 -9.73
N TYR A 120 14.84 12.19 -9.43
CA TYR A 120 13.38 12.25 -9.49
C TYR A 120 12.81 13.24 -8.46
N MET A 121 13.39 13.28 -7.26
CA MET A 121 13.03 14.26 -6.22
C MET A 121 13.30 15.70 -6.68
N ASN A 122 14.41 15.94 -7.36
CA ASN A 122 14.72 17.25 -7.93
C ASN A 122 13.77 17.62 -9.08
N TYR A 123 13.38 16.65 -9.91
CA TYR A 123 12.38 16.83 -10.95
C TYR A 123 11.01 17.20 -10.36
N GLN A 124 10.55 16.47 -9.35
CA GLN A 124 9.28 16.74 -8.66
C GLN A 124 9.28 18.09 -7.94
N ARG A 125 10.41 18.50 -7.34
CA ARG A 125 10.54 19.83 -6.71
C ARG A 125 10.32 20.95 -7.73
N LYS A 126 10.96 20.88 -8.90
CA LYS A 126 10.79 21.88 -9.97
C LYS A 126 9.34 21.97 -10.43
N ARG A 127 8.64 20.84 -10.57
CA ARG A 127 7.23 20.81 -10.93
C ARG A 127 6.34 21.46 -9.89
N VAL A 128 6.63 21.27 -8.60
CA VAL A 128 5.88 21.94 -7.53
C VAL A 128 6.16 23.44 -7.48
N ASP A 129 7.38 23.88 -7.79
CA ASP A 129 7.68 25.31 -7.92
C ASP A 129 6.89 25.97 -9.08
N GLU A 130 6.53 25.20 -10.11
CA GLU A 130 5.70 25.64 -11.24
C GLU A 130 4.19 25.68 -10.92
N VAL A 131 3.73 25.04 -9.83
CA VAL A 131 2.31 25.07 -9.43
C VAL A 131 1.95 26.44 -8.87
N ASP A 132 0.95 27.09 -9.46
CA ASP A 132 0.49 28.43 -9.06
C ASP A 132 -0.57 28.36 -7.94
N ASP A 133 -0.17 27.87 -6.76
CA ASP A 133 -1.00 27.81 -5.54
C ASP A 133 -0.24 28.40 -4.34
N ASP A 134 -0.65 29.58 -3.89
CA ASP A 134 0.00 30.33 -2.80
C ASP A 134 -0.06 29.57 -1.46
N ARG A 135 -1.13 28.80 -1.23
CA ARG A 135 -1.29 28.02 0.00
C ARG A 135 -0.32 26.85 0.00
N LEU A 136 -0.22 26.13 -1.11
CA LEU A 136 0.74 25.05 -1.30
C LEU A 136 2.19 25.54 -1.13
N LYS A 137 2.54 26.67 -1.77
CA LYS A 137 3.87 27.29 -1.66
C LYS A 137 4.20 27.66 -0.21
N PHE A 138 3.25 28.25 0.50
CA PHE A 138 3.39 28.57 1.92
C PHE A 138 3.67 27.31 2.77
N GLU A 139 2.90 26.25 2.58
CA GLU A 139 3.05 24.99 3.34
C GLU A 139 4.41 24.32 3.07
N VAL A 140 4.80 24.21 1.79
CA VAL A 140 6.10 23.65 1.38
C VAL A 140 7.26 24.47 1.96
N SER A 141 7.18 25.80 1.92
CA SER A 141 8.21 26.68 2.50
C SER A 141 8.37 26.51 4.01
N THR A 142 7.27 26.25 4.71
CA THR A 142 7.28 26.10 6.17
C THR A 142 7.84 24.73 6.58
N ILE A 143 7.56 23.68 5.82
CA ILE A 143 8.17 22.36 5.99
C ILE A 143 9.68 22.42 5.74
N ALA A 144 10.13 23.07 4.66
CA ALA A 144 11.55 23.24 4.34
C ALA A 144 12.32 24.05 5.40
N PHE A 145 11.66 25.00 6.09
CA PHE A 145 12.27 25.74 7.19
C PHE A 145 12.53 24.86 8.43
N ARG A 146 11.67 23.87 8.69
CA ARG A 146 11.84 22.91 9.79
C ARG A 146 13.09 22.05 9.59
N GLU A 147 13.43 21.70 8.35
CA GLU A 147 14.66 20.98 8.01
C GLU A 147 15.92 21.77 8.37
N ARG A 148 15.95 23.09 8.14
CA ARG A 148 17.11 23.93 8.49
C ARG A 148 17.35 24.02 10.00
N LYS A 149 16.31 23.92 10.83
CA LYS A 149 16.47 23.90 12.30
C LYS A 149 17.09 22.58 12.79
N ILE A 150 16.78 21.45 12.17
CA ILE A 150 17.33 20.13 12.53
C ILE A 150 18.83 20.05 12.18
N VAL A 151 19.27 20.73 11.12
CA VAL A 151 20.68 20.77 10.68
C VAL A 151 21.56 21.75 11.49
N SER A 152 20.96 22.66 12.27
CA SER A 152 21.67 23.72 13.00
C SER A 152 22.27 23.28 14.34
N SER A 153 21.78 22.21 14.97
CA SER A 153 22.29 21.75 16.28
C SER A 153 23.28 20.58 16.15
N GLY A 154 24.53 20.91 15.83
CA GLY A 154 25.71 20.14 16.25
C GLY A 154 26.01 18.83 15.50
N PHE A 155 27.24 18.78 14.96
CA PHE A 155 27.90 17.68 14.24
C PHE A 155 27.56 17.54 12.75
N ILE A 156 28.55 17.91 11.93
CA ILE A 156 28.62 17.57 10.51
C ILE A 156 28.84 16.05 10.43
N CYS A 157 27.75 15.29 10.35
CA CYS A 157 27.75 13.94 9.83
C CYS A 157 27.41 14.00 8.34
N ASN A 158 28.32 13.53 7.49
CA ASN A 158 27.98 13.12 6.13
C ASN A 158 27.00 11.93 6.23
N LEU A 159 25.90 11.94 5.45
CA LEU A 159 24.67 11.10 5.49
C LEU A 159 23.53 11.81 6.27
N THR A 160 22.30 12.05 5.76
CA THR A 160 21.48 11.21 4.86
C THR A 160 20.32 12.04 4.27
N TYR A 161 20.03 11.85 2.98
CA TYR A 161 18.89 12.43 2.25
C TYR A 161 17.57 11.72 2.60
N ASP A 162 17.02 11.99 3.78
CA ASP A 162 15.70 11.50 4.21
C ASP A 162 14.88 12.65 4.80
N THR A 163 14.34 13.54 3.97
CA THR A 163 13.43 14.58 4.46
C THR A 163 12.59 15.17 3.33
N ALA A 164 11.27 15.19 3.55
CA ALA A 164 10.17 15.60 2.65
C ALA A 164 10.20 15.05 1.21
N VAL A 165 9.42 14.01 0.94
CA VAL A 165 9.18 13.55 -0.44
C VAL A 165 8.02 14.31 -1.04
N VAL A 166 8.27 15.06 -2.11
CA VAL A 166 7.24 15.67 -2.97
C VAL A 166 6.89 14.70 -4.09
N LEU A 167 5.61 14.35 -4.23
CA LEU A 167 5.08 13.45 -5.27
C LEU A 167 3.85 14.04 -5.93
N TRP A 168 3.94 14.26 -7.22
CA TRP A 168 2.77 14.44 -8.08
C TRP A 168 2.25 13.06 -8.50
N SER A 169 0.95 12.80 -8.39
CA SER A 169 0.38 11.50 -8.79
C SER A 169 -1.05 11.65 -9.28
N ARG A 170 -1.29 11.13 -10.48
CA ARG A 170 -2.59 10.96 -11.10
C ARG A 170 -3.15 9.59 -10.74
N THR A 171 -4.35 9.59 -10.18
CA THR A 171 -5.23 8.43 -9.92
C THR A 171 -5.07 7.69 -8.59
N GLY A 172 -6.22 7.34 -8.02
CA GLY A 172 -6.39 6.46 -6.87
C GLY A 172 -7.54 5.49 -7.11
N LYS A 173 -7.36 4.23 -6.69
CA LYS A 173 -8.44 3.25 -6.42
C LYS A 173 -7.85 2.02 -5.71
N GLU A 174 -8.41 1.65 -4.54
CA GLU A 174 -8.16 0.38 -3.84
C GLU A 174 -9.32 -0.61 -4.11
N PRO A 175 -9.09 -1.95 -4.18
CA PRO A 175 -10.13 -2.94 -4.37
C PRO A 175 -10.63 -3.60 -3.06
N ARG A 176 -11.94 -3.92 -3.02
CA ARG A 176 -12.60 -4.72 -1.97
C ARG A 176 -12.91 -6.15 -2.48
N PRO A 177 -12.78 -7.21 -1.66
CA PRO A 177 -12.99 -8.59 -2.08
C PRO A 177 -14.36 -9.12 -1.63
N GLU A 178 -15.37 -9.17 -2.53
CA GLU A 178 -16.59 -10.04 -2.40
C GLU A 178 -17.57 -9.87 -3.60
N GLU A 179 -17.07 -9.63 -4.81
CA GLU A 179 -17.90 -9.41 -6.01
C GLU A 179 -17.36 -10.23 -7.19
N VAL A 180 -18.25 -10.92 -7.93
CA VAL A 180 -17.89 -11.52 -9.22
C VAL A 180 -18.10 -10.48 -10.31
N LYS A 181 -17.03 -10.11 -11.00
CA LYS A 181 -17.01 -9.09 -12.05
C LYS A 181 -16.57 -9.72 -13.36
N PHE A 182 -17.31 -9.45 -14.41
CA PHE A 182 -16.87 -9.72 -15.78
C PHE A 182 -17.22 -8.54 -16.68
N ALA A 183 -16.55 -8.43 -17.81
CA ALA A 183 -16.74 -7.33 -18.75
C ALA A 183 -17.17 -7.90 -20.10
N VAL A 184 -18.26 -7.38 -20.65
CA VAL A 184 -18.78 -7.76 -21.97
C VAL A 184 -18.43 -6.65 -22.97
N PRO A 185 -17.69 -6.95 -24.05
CA PRO A 185 -17.43 -5.95 -25.10
C PRO A 185 -18.69 -5.68 -25.92
N LEU A 186 -19.02 -4.41 -26.16
CA LEU A 186 -20.14 -3.99 -27.02
C LEU A 186 -19.63 -3.89 -28.47
N THR A 187 -19.60 -5.03 -29.18
CA THR A 187 -18.87 -5.18 -30.45
C THR A 187 -19.61 -4.69 -31.70
N GLU A 188 -20.92 -4.47 -31.61
CA GLU A 188 -21.74 -4.04 -32.75
C GLU A 188 -21.59 -2.52 -33.03
N MET A 189 -21.02 -1.76 -32.09
CA MET A 189 -20.84 -0.31 -32.20
C MET A 189 -19.54 0.06 -32.92
N ASN A 190 -19.65 0.70 -34.09
CA ASN A 190 -18.50 1.18 -34.85
C ASN A 190 -18.12 2.63 -34.46
N ILE A 191 -17.51 2.78 -33.28
CA ILE A 191 -17.17 4.09 -32.70
C ILE A 191 -16.17 4.86 -33.58
N ASP A 192 -15.28 4.15 -34.28
CA ASP A 192 -14.33 4.72 -35.24
C ASP A 192 -15.03 5.51 -36.36
N LYS A 193 -16.22 5.05 -36.79
CA LYS A 193 -17.02 5.72 -37.82
C LYS A 193 -17.91 6.83 -37.27
N MET A 194 -18.19 6.84 -35.96
CA MET A 194 -19.08 7.83 -35.33
C MET A 194 -18.36 9.11 -34.92
N VAL A 195 -17.05 9.04 -34.66
CA VAL A 195 -16.24 10.22 -34.27
C VAL A 195 -15.21 10.52 -35.37
N HIS A 196 -15.57 11.41 -36.28
CA HIS A 196 -14.73 11.76 -37.42
C HIS A 196 -13.51 12.61 -37.02
N GLY A 197 -12.32 12.22 -37.52
CA GLY A 197 -11.09 13.02 -37.42
C GLY A 197 -10.28 12.82 -36.13
N CYS A 198 -10.65 11.88 -35.26
CA CYS A 198 -9.86 11.52 -34.08
C CYS A 198 -8.70 10.56 -34.43
N PRO A 199 -7.46 10.85 -34.00
CA PRO A 199 -6.31 9.99 -34.24
C PRO A 199 -6.27 8.86 -33.21
N TRP A 200 -7.17 7.89 -33.37
CA TRP A 200 -7.22 6.71 -32.51
C TRP A 200 -5.90 5.95 -32.57
N ARG A 201 -5.25 5.73 -31.43
CA ARG A 201 -4.04 4.89 -31.36
C ARG A 201 -4.42 3.41 -31.41
N HIS A 202 -5.57 3.07 -30.84
CA HIS A 202 -6.17 1.73 -30.85
C HIS A 202 -7.68 1.84 -31.11
N SER A 203 -8.32 0.75 -31.57
CA SER A 203 -9.77 0.77 -31.81
C SER A 203 -10.52 1.04 -30.49
N PRO A 204 -11.32 2.12 -30.40
CA PRO A 204 -12.08 2.48 -29.21
C PRO A 204 -13.10 1.40 -28.91
N LYS A 205 -13.12 0.92 -27.66
CA LYS A 205 -14.04 -0.12 -27.21
C LYS A 205 -14.73 0.30 -25.93
N ILE A 206 -16.03 0.02 -25.87
CA ILE A 206 -16.85 0.12 -24.67
C ILE A 206 -17.13 -1.29 -24.15
N TYR A 207 -16.97 -1.47 -22.86
CA TYR A 207 -17.27 -2.71 -22.15
C TYR A 207 -18.36 -2.45 -21.12
N LEU A 208 -19.34 -3.34 -21.04
CA LEU A 208 -20.26 -3.40 -19.92
C LEU A 208 -19.65 -4.27 -18.83
N GLN A 209 -19.20 -3.66 -17.74
CA GLN A 209 -18.84 -4.37 -16.52
C GLN A 209 -20.11 -4.78 -15.77
N VAL A 210 -20.26 -6.08 -15.59
CA VAL A 210 -21.37 -6.72 -14.89
C VAL A 210 -20.84 -7.23 -13.56
N ILE A 211 -21.47 -6.80 -12.48
CA ILE A 211 -21.06 -7.13 -11.11
C ILE A 211 -22.20 -7.86 -10.42
N TYR A 212 -21.95 -9.13 -10.09
CA TYR A 212 -22.86 -9.93 -9.28
C TYR A 212 -22.40 -9.92 -7.81
N PRO A 213 -23.27 -9.53 -6.87
CA PRO A 213 -23.01 -9.75 -5.46
C PRO A 213 -23.12 -11.25 -5.14
N VAL A 214 -22.07 -11.85 -4.56
CA VAL A 214 -22.08 -13.28 -4.21
C VAL A 214 -22.32 -13.45 -2.71
N GLY A 215 -23.55 -13.78 -2.33
CA GLY A 215 -23.91 -14.10 -0.95
C GLY A 215 -23.58 -15.57 -0.59
N ARG A 216 -23.14 -15.82 0.64
CA ARG A 216 -23.06 -17.20 1.19
C ARG A 216 -24.48 -17.70 1.53
N LYS A 217 -24.97 -18.62 0.69
CA LYS A 217 -26.10 -19.57 0.87
C LYS A 217 -27.53 -19.00 1.08
N TYR A 218 -28.44 -19.52 0.25
CA TYR A 218 -29.92 -19.47 0.30
C TYR A 218 -30.58 -18.07 0.31
N VAL A 219 -30.70 -17.46 -0.88
CA VAL A 219 -31.80 -16.52 -1.17
C VAL A 219 -32.39 -16.86 -2.53
N SER A 220 -33.69 -17.12 -2.56
CA SER A 220 -34.47 -17.68 -3.68
C SER A 220 -34.88 -16.64 -4.75
N ALA A 221 -34.15 -15.53 -4.88
CA ALA A 221 -34.46 -14.49 -5.87
C ALA A 221 -33.18 -13.97 -6.56
N SER A 222 -33.17 -14.02 -7.89
CA SER A 222 -32.09 -13.47 -8.72
C SER A 222 -31.99 -11.96 -8.48
N SER A 223 -30.90 -11.50 -7.87
CA SER A 223 -30.66 -10.07 -7.66
C SER A 223 -30.18 -9.44 -8.97
N ALA A 224 -30.76 -8.31 -9.38
CA ALA A 224 -30.33 -7.61 -10.60
C ALA A 224 -28.82 -7.26 -10.52
N PRO A 225 -28.06 -7.45 -11.61
CA PRO A 225 -26.64 -7.17 -11.63
C PRO A 225 -26.38 -5.67 -11.49
N ARG A 226 -25.28 -5.31 -10.82
CA ARG A 226 -24.78 -3.93 -10.87
C ARG A 226 -24.02 -3.75 -12.18
N LEU A 227 -24.44 -2.75 -12.96
CA LEU A 227 -23.89 -2.49 -14.29
C LEU A 227 -23.07 -1.20 -14.28
N LYS A 228 -21.91 -1.24 -14.93
CA LYS A 228 -21.06 -0.07 -15.12
C LYS A 228 -20.41 -0.11 -16.51
N LEU A 229 -20.35 1.03 -17.19
CA LEU A 229 -19.60 1.14 -18.44
C LEU A 229 -18.12 1.40 -18.16
N LEU A 230 -17.29 0.71 -18.93
CA LEU A 230 -15.85 0.92 -18.99
C LEU A 230 -15.49 1.24 -20.45
N SER A 231 -14.47 2.05 -20.64
CA SER A 231 -13.94 2.37 -21.96
C SER A 231 -12.42 2.33 -21.98
N THR A 232 -11.86 2.19 -23.17
CA THR A 232 -10.45 2.41 -23.44
C THR A 232 -10.05 3.85 -23.10
N SER A 233 -8.77 4.05 -22.72
CA SER A 233 -8.21 5.35 -22.34
C SER A 233 -8.47 6.44 -23.38
N ASP A 234 -8.35 6.09 -24.66
CA ASP A 234 -8.47 6.99 -25.80
C ASP A 234 -9.90 7.56 -25.96
N LEU A 235 -10.91 6.89 -25.41
CA LEU A 235 -12.32 7.29 -25.48
C LEU A 235 -12.69 8.20 -24.31
N LYS A 236 -12.05 7.99 -23.14
CA LYS A 236 -12.23 8.81 -21.93
C LYS A 236 -11.75 10.25 -22.09
N SER A 237 -10.79 10.48 -22.99
CA SER A 237 -10.30 11.82 -23.30
C SER A 237 -11.31 12.67 -24.07
N ILE A 238 -12.30 12.03 -24.71
CA ILE A 238 -13.27 12.70 -25.59
C ILE A 238 -14.57 13.02 -24.81
N PHE A 239 -15.05 12.09 -24.00
CA PHE A 239 -16.17 12.30 -23.07
C PHE A 239 -16.12 11.32 -21.90
N SER A 240 -16.69 11.71 -20.77
CA SER A 240 -16.83 10.84 -19.59
C SER A 240 -17.95 9.82 -19.85
N ILE A 241 -17.58 8.56 -20.02
CA ILE A 241 -18.55 7.47 -20.18
C ILE A 241 -19.42 7.25 -18.93
N GLU A 242 -19.01 7.81 -17.79
CA GLU A 242 -19.78 7.77 -16.54
C GLU A 242 -21.02 8.67 -16.58
N ASP A 243 -21.10 9.60 -17.54
CA ASP A 243 -22.25 10.49 -17.72
C ASP A 243 -23.37 9.86 -18.57
N PHE A 244 -23.08 8.73 -19.23
CA PHE A 244 -24.08 8.03 -20.03
C PHE A 244 -25.06 7.26 -19.16
N LYS A 245 -26.34 7.49 -19.43
CA LYS A 245 -27.43 6.84 -18.72
C LYS A 245 -27.61 5.43 -19.26
N LEU A 246 -27.47 4.45 -18.37
CA LEU A 246 -27.81 3.06 -18.64
C LEU A 246 -29.34 2.89 -18.70
N PRO A 247 -29.88 2.11 -19.66
CA PRO A 247 -31.29 1.72 -19.63
C PRO A 247 -31.63 0.96 -18.33
N PRO A 248 -32.87 1.05 -17.83
CA PRO A 248 -33.26 0.32 -16.63
C PRO A 248 -33.27 -1.20 -16.88
N TRP A 249 -32.78 -1.96 -15.90
CA TRP A 249 -32.89 -3.42 -15.92
C TRP A 249 -34.29 -3.83 -15.43
N LEU A 250 -35.08 -4.49 -16.29
CA LEU A 250 -36.44 -4.92 -15.93
C LEU A 250 -36.43 -6.30 -15.24
N ASP A 251 -37.44 -6.55 -14.41
CA ASP A 251 -37.56 -7.82 -13.70
C ASP A 251 -37.81 -8.98 -14.70
N GLY A 252 -37.06 -10.08 -14.53
CA GLY A 252 -37.06 -11.22 -15.47
C GLY A 252 -36.22 -11.04 -16.75
N MET A 253 -35.65 -9.85 -16.99
CA MET A 253 -34.81 -9.58 -18.17
C MET A 253 -33.45 -10.28 -18.08
N CYS A 254 -32.98 -10.84 -19.19
CA CYS A 254 -31.65 -11.43 -19.28
C CYS A 254 -30.64 -10.52 -20.01
N MET A 255 -29.35 -10.81 -19.86
CA MET A 255 -28.29 -9.99 -20.48
C MET A 255 -28.41 -9.94 -22.02
N ALA A 256 -28.85 -11.02 -22.66
CA ALA A 256 -29.04 -11.06 -24.11
C ALA A 256 -30.18 -10.14 -24.60
N GLU A 257 -31.19 -9.91 -23.75
CA GLU A 257 -32.28 -8.96 -24.03
C GLU A 257 -31.87 -7.52 -23.71
N TYR A 258 -30.97 -7.32 -22.73
CA TYR A 258 -30.52 -6.00 -22.30
C TYR A 258 -29.50 -5.35 -23.26
N LEU A 259 -28.56 -6.13 -23.79
CA LEU A 259 -27.44 -5.60 -24.59
C LEU A 259 -27.88 -4.80 -25.83
N PRO A 260 -28.85 -5.24 -26.65
CA PRO A 260 -29.27 -4.46 -27.83
C PRO A 260 -29.86 -3.08 -27.47
N HIS A 261 -30.64 -3.01 -26.39
CA HIS A 261 -31.22 -1.74 -25.90
C HIS A 261 -30.16 -0.80 -25.34
N LEU A 262 -29.15 -1.36 -24.68
CA LEU A 262 -27.99 -0.61 -24.19
C LEU A 262 -27.20 -0.02 -25.36
N GLU A 263 -26.89 -0.81 -26.38
CA GLU A 263 -26.15 -0.37 -27.56
C GLU A 263 -26.92 0.75 -28.28
N GLU A 264 -28.20 0.58 -28.60
CA GLU A 264 -29.00 1.64 -29.26
C GLU A 264 -29.03 2.94 -28.45
N SER A 265 -29.18 2.86 -27.12
CA SER A 265 -29.19 4.03 -26.23
C SER A 265 -27.82 4.72 -26.17
N LEU A 266 -26.74 3.95 -26.15
CA LEU A 266 -25.38 4.48 -26.14
C LEU A 266 -25.03 5.12 -27.48
N GLU A 267 -25.51 4.58 -28.59
CA GLU A 267 -25.22 5.12 -29.92
C GLU A 267 -25.74 6.55 -30.04
N LYS A 268 -26.99 6.75 -29.59
CA LYS A 268 -27.63 8.06 -29.55
C LYS A 268 -26.90 9.05 -28.64
N GLN A 269 -26.50 8.62 -27.44
CA GLN A 269 -25.80 9.47 -26.48
C GLN A 269 -24.39 9.85 -26.96
N ILE A 270 -23.70 8.94 -27.64
CA ILE A 270 -22.39 9.21 -28.26
C ILE A 270 -22.54 10.22 -29.40
N LEU A 271 -23.53 10.05 -30.30
CA LEU A 271 -23.76 11.00 -31.39
C LEU A 271 -24.10 12.41 -30.87
N GLU A 272 -24.86 12.51 -29.79
CA GLU A 272 -25.16 13.79 -29.14
C GLU A 272 -23.89 14.41 -28.52
N ALA A 273 -23.07 13.64 -27.81
CA ALA A 273 -21.81 14.09 -27.24
C ALA A 273 -20.81 14.56 -28.32
N VAL A 274 -20.73 13.84 -29.44
CA VAL A 274 -19.89 14.17 -30.61
C VAL A 274 -20.34 15.50 -31.23
N SER A 275 -21.63 15.73 -31.37
CA SER A 275 -22.15 17.00 -31.91
C SER A 275 -21.73 18.21 -31.05
N LEU A 276 -21.65 18.04 -29.73
CA LEU A 276 -21.21 19.08 -28.80
C LEU A 276 -19.69 19.31 -28.83
N ILE A 277 -18.91 18.32 -29.27
CA ILE A 277 -17.47 18.46 -29.47
C ILE A 277 -17.18 19.29 -30.72
N ASP A 278 -17.93 19.11 -31.80
CA ASP A 278 -17.82 19.94 -33.01
C ASP A 278 -18.15 21.41 -32.73
N VAL A 279 -19.18 21.66 -31.92
CA VAL A 279 -19.56 23.01 -31.50
C VAL A 279 -18.45 23.63 -30.63
N ARG A 280 -17.90 22.88 -29.67
CA ARG A 280 -16.79 23.33 -28.82
C ARG A 280 -15.52 23.59 -29.63
N ARG A 281 -15.19 22.73 -30.59
CA ARG A 281 -14.05 22.89 -31.50
C ARG A 281 -14.17 24.17 -32.32
N ARG A 282 -15.33 24.41 -32.94
CA ARG A 282 -15.58 25.64 -33.72
C ARG A 282 -15.58 26.90 -32.86
N PHE A 283 -16.06 26.81 -31.62
CA PHE A 283 -15.99 27.89 -30.64
C PHE A 283 -14.55 28.17 -30.20
N ILE A 284 -13.75 27.14 -29.96
CA ILE A 284 -12.33 27.26 -29.62
C ILE A 284 -11.52 27.82 -30.80
N GLU A 285 -11.81 27.38 -32.02
CA GLU A 285 -11.23 27.90 -33.26
C GLU A 285 -11.59 29.36 -33.51
N SER A 286 -12.81 29.79 -33.17
CA SER A 286 -13.22 31.20 -33.31
C SER A 286 -12.63 32.12 -32.24
N LEU A 287 -12.16 31.57 -31.11
CA LEU A 287 -11.45 32.31 -30.06
C LEU A 287 -9.93 32.41 -30.32
N ALA A 288 -9.36 31.52 -31.12
CA ALA A 288 -7.93 31.48 -31.42
C ALA A 288 -7.35 32.76 -32.04
N PRO A 289 -8.05 33.53 -32.91
CA PRO A 289 -7.58 34.82 -33.41
C PRO A 289 -7.57 35.92 -32.36
N LEU A 290 -8.38 35.80 -31.30
CA LEU A 290 -8.54 36.82 -30.27
C LEU A 290 -7.60 36.61 -29.07
N PHE A 291 -7.34 35.36 -28.70
CA PHE A 291 -6.65 35.02 -27.45
C PHE A 291 -5.51 34.01 -27.60
N GLY A 292 -5.20 33.55 -28.82
CA GLY A 292 -4.30 32.41 -29.03
C GLY A 292 -4.98 31.06 -28.70
N ARG A 293 -4.28 29.94 -28.94
CA ARG A 293 -4.86 28.58 -28.79
C ARG A 293 -5.12 28.23 -27.31
N PRO A 294 -6.30 27.71 -26.92
CA PRO A 294 -6.60 27.36 -25.52
C PRO A 294 -6.00 26.02 -25.07
N LEU A 295 -5.65 25.93 -23.77
CA LEU A 295 -5.16 24.74 -23.05
C LEU A 295 -6.35 23.93 -22.43
N GLU A 296 -6.34 22.61 -22.60
CA GLU A 296 -7.39 21.66 -22.16
C GLU A 296 -7.50 21.47 -20.64
N ALA A 297 -8.68 21.01 -20.20
CA ALA A 297 -9.10 20.89 -18.80
C ALA A 297 -8.88 19.48 -18.24
N ASP A 298 -7.72 19.22 -17.65
CA ASP A 298 -7.34 17.97 -16.97
C ASP A 298 -8.02 17.76 -15.58
N PRO A 299 -8.16 16.51 -15.07
CA PRO A 299 -8.60 16.23 -13.69
C PRO A 299 -7.83 17.06 -12.66
N PRO A 300 -8.42 17.40 -11.49
CA PRO A 300 -7.78 18.27 -10.51
C PRO A 300 -6.41 17.70 -10.14
N GLU A 301 -5.39 18.51 -10.33
CA GLU A 301 -4.02 18.13 -9.96
C GLU A 301 -3.97 17.92 -8.45
N GLU A 302 -3.25 16.89 -8.01
CA GLU A 302 -3.04 16.62 -6.60
C GLU A 302 -1.56 16.61 -6.32
N VAL A 303 -1.14 17.31 -5.26
CA VAL A 303 0.24 17.30 -4.80
C VAL A 303 0.29 16.52 -3.50
N LYS A 304 1.06 15.44 -3.51
CA LYS A 304 1.26 14.55 -2.36
C LYS A 304 2.64 14.84 -1.76
N PHE A 305 2.73 14.88 -0.45
CA PHE A 305 4.00 14.96 0.27
C PHE A 305 4.08 13.87 1.30
N ALA A 306 5.26 13.35 1.60
CA ALA A 306 5.51 12.53 2.77
C ALA A 306 6.47 13.26 3.70
N VAL A 307 5.98 13.67 4.87
CA VAL A 307 6.76 14.35 5.90
C VAL A 307 7.21 13.31 6.93
N PRO A 308 8.52 13.11 7.15
CA PRO A 308 8.97 12.26 8.25
C PRO A 308 8.57 12.91 9.58
N LEU A 309 7.93 12.13 10.44
CA LEU A 309 7.63 12.53 11.81
C LEU A 309 8.90 12.34 12.67
N THR A 310 9.03 13.13 13.75
CA THR A 310 10.22 13.22 14.62
C THR A 310 10.88 11.87 14.90
N GLU A 311 12.20 11.87 15.09
CA GLU A 311 12.99 10.69 15.48
C GLU A 311 12.67 10.21 16.89
N MET A 312 11.48 9.62 17.06
CA MET A 312 11.17 8.78 18.19
C MET A 312 12.13 7.60 18.10
N ASN A 313 13.04 7.48 19.06
CA ASN A 313 14.04 6.41 19.09
C ASN A 313 13.36 5.07 19.47
N ILE A 314 12.35 4.65 18.70
CA ILE A 314 11.54 3.45 18.92
C ILE A 314 12.43 2.21 18.97
N ASP A 315 13.52 2.22 18.21
CA ASP A 315 14.58 1.22 18.23
C ASP A 315 15.19 1.04 19.62
N LYS A 316 15.30 2.13 20.39
CA LYS A 316 15.79 2.14 21.78
C LYS A 316 14.72 1.85 22.82
N MET A 317 13.44 2.02 22.47
CA MET A 317 12.31 1.82 23.38
C MET A 317 12.00 0.34 23.63
N VAL A 318 12.27 -0.55 22.66
CA VAL A 318 12.07 -2.00 22.81
C VAL A 318 13.40 -2.73 22.75
N HIS A 319 13.92 -3.05 23.94
CA HIS A 319 15.16 -3.79 24.09
C HIS A 319 15.09 -5.20 23.49
N GLY A 320 16.17 -5.60 22.81
CA GLY A 320 16.31 -6.95 22.25
C GLY A 320 15.54 -7.19 20.95
N CYS A 321 14.83 -6.19 20.42
CA CYS A 321 14.16 -6.31 19.13
C CYS A 321 15.19 -6.26 17.99
N PRO A 322 15.19 -7.23 17.06
CA PRO A 322 16.13 -7.30 15.94
C PRO A 322 15.69 -6.35 14.81
N TRP A 323 15.67 -5.05 15.10
CA TRP A 323 15.37 -4.01 14.11
C TRP A 323 16.35 -4.15 12.93
N ARG A 324 15.82 -4.32 11.71
CA ARG A 324 16.66 -4.28 10.50
C ARG A 324 17.08 -2.85 10.18
N HIS A 325 16.15 -1.92 10.37
CA HIS A 325 16.33 -0.49 10.22
C HIS A 325 15.60 0.24 11.35
N SER A 326 15.99 1.48 11.65
CA SER A 326 15.22 2.31 12.58
C SER A 326 13.80 2.49 12.02
N PRO A 327 12.75 2.15 12.79
CA PRO A 327 11.39 2.27 12.29
C PRO A 327 11.05 3.75 12.11
N LYS A 328 10.49 4.09 10.95
CA LYS A 328 10.14 5.46 10.58
C LYS A 328 8.65 5.58 10.31
N ILE A 329 8.08 6.71 10.72
CA ILE A 329 6.69 7.06 10.47
C ILE A 329 6.67 8.34 9.63
N TYR A 330 5.86 8.34 8.59
CA TYR A 330 5.68 9.46 7.68
C TYR A 330 4.21 9.88 7.70
N LEU A 331 3.97 11.19 7.69
CA LEU A 331 2.68 11.75 7.36
C LEU A 331 2.61 12.02 5.86
N GLN A 332 1.79 11.24 5.15
CA GLN A 332 1.39 11.55 3.79
C GLN A 332 0.33 12.65 3.81
N VAL A 333 0.60 13.74 3.12
CA VAL A 333 -0.26 14.91 2.98
C VAL A 333 -0.65 15.01 1.51
N ILE A 334 -1.94 15.15 1.22
CA ILE A 334 -2.44 15.25 -0.16
C ILE A 334 -3.22 16.55 -0.28
N TYR A 335 -2.63 17.52 -0.98
CA TYR A 335 -3.28 18.77 -1.33
C TYR A 335 -4.01 18.62 -2.67
N PRO A 336 -5.34 18.81 -2.70
CA PRO A 336 -6.03 19.06 -3.95
C PRO A 336 -5.64 20.45 -4.48
N VAL A 337 -5.11 20.52 -5.70
CA VAL A 337 -4.80 21.80 -6.34
C VAL A 337 -6.10 22.31 -6.98
N GLY A 338 -6.64 23.38 -6.41
CA GLY A 338 -7.81 24.06 -6.95
C GLY A 338 -7.45 24.83 -8.22
N ARG A 339 -8.32 24.81 -9.24
CA ARG A 339 -8.21 25.81 -10.31
C ARG A 339 -8.55 27.18 -9.73
N LYS A 340 -7.96 28.24 -10.29
CA LYS A 340 -8.00 29.69 -9.89
C LYS A 340 -9.37 30.32 -9.54
N TYR A 341 -10.46 29.56 -9.57
CA TYR A 341 -11.84 30.03 -9.39
C TYR A 341 -12.56 29.44 -8.16
N VAL A 342 -11.91 28.60 -7.34
CA VAL A 342 -12.50 28.11 -6.08
C VAL A 342 -11.87 28.84 -4.90
N SER A 343 -12.62 29.77 -4.32
CA SER A 343 -12.21 30.66 -3.21
C SER A 343 -12.07 29.99 -1.84
N ALA A 344 -12.18 28.65 -1.77
CA ALA A 344 -11.99 27.89 -0.55
C ALA A 344 -10.80 26.93 -0.70
N SER A 345 -9.71 27.23 0.00
CA SER A 345 -8.59 26.30 0.21
C SER A 345 -9.15 25.04 0.85
N SER A 346 -9.16 23.91 0.13
CA SER A 346 -9.65 22.65 0.70
C SER A 346 -8.60 22.06 1.63
N ALA A 347 -9.05 21.56 2.77
CA ALA A 347 -8.16 20.96 3.77
C ALA A 347 -7.37 19.78 3.14
N PRO A 348 -6.08 19.62 3.50
CA PRO A 348 -5.29 18.51 3.01
C PRO A 348 -5.85 17.18 3.52
N ARG A 349 -5.78 16.15 2.67
CA ARG A 349 -6.06 14.78 3.13
C ARG A 349 -4.79 14.18 3.73
N LEU A 350 -4.93 13.57 4.89
CA LEU A 350 -3.80 13.09 5.70
C LEU A 350 -3.85 11.57 5.85
N LYS A 351 -2.70 10.90 5.76
CA LYS A 351 -2.55 9.45 5.97
C LYS A 351 -1.20 9.15 6.61
N LEU A 352 -1.16 8.25 7.60
CA LEU A 352 0.12 7.76 8.13
C LEU A 352 0.66 6.63 7.26
N LEU A 353 1.97 6.63 7.08
CA LEU A 353 2.75 5.56 6.47
C LEU A 353 3.84 5.14 7.46
N SER A 354 4.15 3.84 7.54
CA SER A 354 5.22 3.35 8.40
C SER A 354 6.02 2.24 7.73
N THR A 355 7.25 2.04 8.20
CA THR A 355 8.06 0.86 7.90
C THR A 355 7.39 -0.41 8.43
N SER A 356 7.54 -1.53 7.72
CA SER A 356 6.90 -2.82 8.06
C SER A 356 7.14 -3.28 9.49
N ASP A 357 8.32 -2.97 10.04
CA ASP A 357 8.77 -3.47 11.34
C ASP A 357 7.95 -2.87 12.50
N LEU A 358 7.37 -1.68 12.32
CA LEU A 358 6.56 -1.00 13.35
C LEU A 358 5.27 -1.77 13.66
N LYS A 359 4.69 -2.50 12.68
CA LYS A 359 3.47 -3.29 12.85
C LYS A 359 3.58 -4.35 13.94
N SER A 360 4.81 -4.71 14.35
CA SER A 360 5.05 -5.65 15.44
C SER A 360 4.67 -5.09 16.82
N ILE A 361 4.74 -3.76 17.00
CA ILE A 361 4.45 -3.05 18.25
C ILE A 361 3.12 -2.29 18.14
N PHE A 362 2.97 -1.54 17.05
CA PHE A 362 1.93 -0.52 16.92
C PHE A 362 1.34 -0.53 15.50
N SER A 363 0.01 -0.57 15.42
CA SER A 363 -0.70 -0.44 14.15
C SER A 363 -1.06 1.03 13.91
N ILE A 364 -0.46 1.63 12.89
CA ILE A 364 -0.79 3.00 12.47
C ILE A 364 -2.23 3.12 11.93
N GLU A 365 -2.87 2.02 11.56
CA GLU A 365 -4.24 2.00 11.03
C GLU A 365 -5.27 2.31 12.13
N ASP A 366 -4.94 2.00 13.38
CA ASP A 366 -5.79 2.28 14.54
C ASP A 366 -5.59 3.69 15.09
N PHE A 367 -4.55 4.42 14.63
CA PHE A 367 -4.25 5.77 15.07
C PHE A 367 -5.24 6.77 14.46
N LYS A 368 -5.96 7.48 15.33
CA LYS A 368 -6.83 8.58 14.92
C LYS A 368 -6.01 9.86 14.77
N LEU A 369 -5.86 10.32 13.53
CA LEU A 369 -5.23 11.60 13.22
C LEU A 369 -5.98 12.76 13.91
N PRO A 370 -5.28 13.71 14.54
CA PRO A 370 -5.89 14.96 15.00
C PRO A 370 -6.63 15.67 13.86
N PRO A 371 -7.77 16.33 14.13
CA PRO A 371 -8.51 17.04 13.09
C PRO A 371 -7.69 18.24 12.57
N TRP A 372 -7.77 18.47 11.26
CA TRP A 372 -7.25 19.68 10.63
C TRP A 372 -8.27 20.81 10.80
N LEU A 373 -7.87 21.94 11.38
CA LEU A 373 -8.74 23.10 11.56
C LEU A 373 -8.61 24.09 10.40
N ASP A 374 -9.67 24.83 10.10
CA ASP A 374 -9.64 25.86 9.05
C ASP A 374 -8.58 26.93 9.36
N GLY A 375 -7.72 27.22 8.38
CA GLY A 375 -6.61 28.18 8.52
C GLY A 375 -5.33 27.61 9.15
N MET A 376 -5.40 26.48 9.86
CA MET A 376 -4.23 25.80 10.46
C MET A 376 -3.20 25.46 9.41
N CYS A 377 -1.91 25.64 9.69
CA CYS A 377 -0.82 25.24 8.79
C CYS A 377 -0.14 23.94 9.24
N MET A 378 0.64 23.33 8.35
CA MET A 378 1.34 22.08 8.64
C MET A 378 2.31 22.21 9.81
N ALA A 379 2.94 23.37 9.97
CA ALA A 379 3.86 23.63 11.08
C ALA A 379 3.18 23.70 12.44
N GLU A 380 1.91 24.11 12.48
CA GLU A 380 1.08 24.07 13.69
C GLU A 380 0.54 22.65 13.93
N TYR A 381 0.21 21.91 12.88
CA TYR A 381 -0.35 20.56 12.97
C TYR A 381 0.66 19.52 13.47
N LEU A 382 1.86 19.51 12.90
CA LEU A 382 2.84 18.43 13.12
C LEU A 382 3.25 18.23 14.59
N PRO A 383 3.53 19.28 15.41
CA PRO A 383 3.92 19.08 16.80
C PRO A 383 2.86 18.33 17.62
N HIS A 384 1.58 18.66 17.42
CA HIS A 384 0.47 18.01 18.13
C HIS A 384 0.29 16.56 17.68
N LEU A 385 0.46 16.29 16.37
CA LEU A 385 0.46 14.93 15.84
C LEU A 385 1.61 14.11 16.44
N GLU A 386 2.81 14.66 16.48
CA GLU A 386 4.01 14.00 16.97
C GLU A 386 3.90 13.67 18.46
N GLU A 387 3.44 14.61 19.29
CA GLU A 387 3.21 14.38 20.73
C GLU A 387 2.14 13.30 20.96
N SER A 388 1.03 13.34 20.22
CA SER A 388 -0.03 12.34 20.33
C SER A 388 0.45 10.93 19.93
N LEU A 389 1.24 10.86 18.85
CA LEU A 389 1.81 9.62 18.34
C LEU A 389 2.86 9.05 19.30
N GLU A 390 3.74 9.89 19.83
CA GLU A 390 4.75 9.48 20.82
C GLU A 390 4.08 8.88 22.05
N LYS A 391 3.05 9.55 22.57
CA LYS A 391 2.27 9.06 23.71
C LYS A 391 1.66 7.69 23.43
N GLN A 392 1.04 7.48 22.27
CA GLN A 392 0.44 6.19 21.93
C GLN A 392 1.48 5.08 21.73
N ILE A 393 2.65 5.40 21.18
CA ILE A 393 3.75 4.44 21.06
C ILE A 393 4.32 4.08 22.43
N LEU A 394 4.53 5.06 23.31
CA LEU A 394 4.94 4.82 24.70
C LEU A 394 3.95 3.93 25.44
N GLU A 395 2.64 4.21 25.30
CA GLU A 395 1.58 3.35 25.83
C GLU A 395 1.68 1.93 25.25
N ALA A 396 1.82 1.76 23.94
CA ALA A 396 1.95 0.45 23.30
C ALA A 396 3.20 -0.33 23.75
N VAL A 397 4.34 0.36 23.94
CA VAL A 397 5.57 -0.22 24.49
C VAL A 397 5.34 -0.66 25.94
N SER A 398 4.68 0.15 26.77
CA SER A 398 4.37 -0.24 28.15
C SER A 398 3.49 -1.50 28.25
N LEU A 399 2.63 -1.74 27.26
CA LEU A 399 1.81 -2.96 27.20
C LEU A 399 2.64 -4.23 26.97
N ILE A 400 3.88 -4.13 26.47
CA ILE A 400 4.80 -5.28 26.42
C ILE A 400 5.08 -5.79 27.83
N ASP A 401 5.36 -4.89 28.77
CA ASP A 401 5.61 -5.26 30.18
C ASP A 401 4.37 -5.84 30.84
N VAL A 402 3.18 -5.33 30.51
CA VAL A 402 1.91 -5.86 31.01
C VAL A 402 1.70 -7.30 30.52
N ARG A 403 1.99 -7.58 29.23
CA ARG A 403 1.96 -8.96 28.69
C ARG A 403 3.01 -9.85 29.34
N ARG A 404 4.22 -9.34 29.57
CA ARG A 404 5.28 -10.08 30.26
C ARG A 404 4.86 -10.52 31.66
N ARG A 405 4.35 -9.59 32.47
CA ARG A 405 3.84 -9.87 33.83
C ARG A 405 2.67 -10.86 33.82
N PHE A 406 1.82 -10.81 32.80
CA PHE A 406 0.78 -11.82 32.61
C PHE A 406 1.34 -13.21 32.34
N ILE A 407 2.33 -13.35 31.44
CA ILE A 407 3.00 -14.65 31.20
C ILE A 407 3.70 -15.15 32.48
N GLU A 408 4.36 -14.26 33.22
CA GLU A 408 4.97 -14.59 34.52
C GLU A 408 3.93 -15.06 35.55
N SER A 409 2.73 -14.45 35.55
CA SER A 409 1.63 -14.84 36.44
C SER A 409 1.00 -16.20 36.09
N LEU A 410 1.16 -16.69 34.85
CA LEU A 410 0.76 -18.05 34.48
C LEU A 410 1.71 -19.11 35.04
N ALA A 411 2.98 -18.75 35.29
CA ALA A 411 4.00 -19.73 35.65
C ALA A 411 3.76 -20.47 36.98
N PRO A 412 3.23 -19.85 38.06
CA PRO A 412 2.84 -20.56 39.26
C PRO A 412 1.73 -21.61 39.06
N LEU A 413 0.88 -21.44 38.03
CA LEU A 413 -0.28 -22.29 37.77
C LEU A 413 0.03 -23.41 36.77
N PHE A 414 0.80 -23.09 35.72
CA PHE A 414 1.12 -24.02 34.63
C PHE A 414 2.56 -24.55 34.67
N GLY A 415 3.40 -24.04 35.58
CA GLY A 415 4.85 -24.26 35.54
C GLY A 415 5.55 -23.34 34.53
N ARG A 416 6.83 -23.60 34.24
CA ARG A 416 7.59 -22.78 33.29
C ARG A 416 7.06 -22.97 31.85
N PRO A 417 6.95 -21.89 31.05
CA PRO A 417 6.57 -22.02 29.65
C PRO A 417 7.64 -22.83 28.89
N LEU A 418 7.19 -23.68 27.96
CA LEU A 418 8.07 -24.39 27.02
C LEU A 418 8.65 -23.42 25.99
N GLU A 419 7.82 -22.49 25.53
CA GLU A 419 8.19 -21.44 24.58
C GLU A 419 7.42 -20.16 24.94
N ALA A 420 8.10 -19.02 24.89
CA ALA A 420 7.46 -17.71 25.02
C ALA A 420 8.17 -16.71 24.13
N ASP A 421 7.40 -15.78 23.54
CA ASP A 421 7.95 -14.67 22.77
C ASP A 421 8.75 -13.74 23.71
N PRO A 422 10.09 -13.67 23.57
CA PRO A 422 10.93 -12.97 24.53
C PRO A 422 10.89 -11.45 24.36
N ILE A 423 10.43 -10.96 23.19
CA ILE A 423 10.48 -9.53 22.85
C ILE A 423 9.13 -8.89 23.04
N PHE A 424 8.10 -9.37 22.33
CA PHE A 424 6.77 -8.72 22.33
C PHE A 424 5.77 -9.39 23.25
N CYS A 425 6.11 -10.55 23.80
CA CYS A 425 5.27 -11.34 24.70
C CYS A 425 3.88 -11.62 24.09
N ARG A 426 3.82 -11.89 22.78
CA ARG A 426 2.56 -12.15 22.06
C ARG A 426 2.14 -13.61 22.06
N LYS A 427 3.04 -14.52 22.45
CA LYS A 427 2.77 -15.95 22.50
C LYS A 427 3.45 -16.58 23.70
N ALA A 428 2.79 -17.56 24.30
CA ALA A 428 3.37 -18.45 25.29
C ALA A 428 2.75 -19.84 25.17
N THR A 429 3.53 -20.90 25.35
CA THR A 429 3.08 -22.28 25.30
C THR A 429 3.49 -22.99 26.59
N PHE A 430 2.53 -23.65 27.22
CA PHE A 430 2.75 -24.42 28.46
C PHE A 430 2.38 -25.89 28.25
N LEU A 431 3.05 -26.77 28.98
CA LEU A 431 2.68 -28.17 29.09
C LEU A 431 1.72 -28.34 30.27
N ALA A 432 0.55 -28.92 30.04
CA ALA A 432 -0.46 -29.15 31.04
C ALA A 432 -0.88 -30.62 31.09
N GLY A 433 -1.44 -31.03 32.24
CA GLY A 433 -1.92 -32.38 32.48
C GLY A 433 -3.30 -32.40 33.15
N SER A 434 -4.18 -33.27 32.67
CA SER A 434 -5.45 -33.61 33.33
C SER A 434 -5.46 -35.13 33.59
N GLY A 435 -5.08 -35.52 34.80
CA GLY A 435 -4.75 -36.92 35.12
C GLY A 435 -3.61 -37.43 34.23
N ALA A 436 -3.82 -38.57 33.56
CA ALA A 436 -2.84 -39.15 32.63
C ALA A 436 -2.83 -38.49 31.22
N PHE A 437 -3.73 -37.55 30.96
CA PHE A 437 -3.81 -36.87 29.66
C PHE A 437 -2.92 -35.63 29.66
N THR A 438 -1.91 -35.62 28.77
CA THR A 438 -0.95 -34.52 28.64
C THR A 438 -1.18 -33.76 27.33
N PHE A 439 -1.21 -32.45 27.42
CA PHE A 439 -1.50 -31.57 26.30
C PHE A 439 -0.77 -30.23 26.44
N LEU A 440 -0.71 -29.47 25.35
CA LEU A 440 -0.14 -28.14 25.31
C LEU A 440 -1.26 -27.10 25.37
N VAL A 441 -1.01 -26.02 26.09
CA VAL A 441 -1.87 -24.82 26.11
C VAL A 441 -1.11 -23.70 25.43
N HIS A 442 -1.62 -23.25 24.29
CA HIS A 442 -1.06 -22.15 23.53
C HIS A 442 -1.85 -20.88 23.80
N PHE A 443 -1.15 -19.85 24.30
CA PHE A 443 -1.66 -18.51 24.51
C PHE A 443 -1.26 -17.63 23.33
N SER A 444 -2.24 -16.95 22.73
CA SER A 444 -2.06 -15.89 21.73
C SER A 444 -2.50 -14.56 22.32
N ILE A 445 -1.57 -13.66 22.59
CA ILE A 445 -1.79 -12.40 23.32
C ILE A 445 -1.66 -11.24 22.33
N SER A 446 -2.74 -10.49 22.13
CA SER A 446 -2.78 -9.41 21.13
C SER A 446 -2.07 -8.14 21.62
N THR A 447 -1.78 -7.22 20.70
CA THR A 447 -1.24 -5.89 21.02
C THR A 447 -2.23 -5.04 21.83
N GLN A 448 -3.53 -5.38 21.81
CA GLN A 448 -4.58 -4.69 22.56
C GLN A 448 -4.80 -5.27 23.97
N PHE A 449 -4.02 -6.27 24.39
CA PHE A 449 -4.03 -6.76 25.76
C PHE A 449 -3.74 -5.63 26.77
N PRO A 450 -4.47 -5.51 27.89
CA PRO A 450 -5.49 -6.42 28.41
C PRO A 450 -6.93 -6.13 27.95
N LYS A 451 -7.16 -5.06 27.18
CA LYS A 451 -8.51 -4.70 26.69
C LYS A 451 -9.14 -5.84 25.89
N GLN A 452 -8.32 -6.49 25.06
CA GLN A 452 -8.66 -7.73 24.39
C GLN A 452 -8.08 -8.91 25.17
N GLN A 453 -8.92 -9.92 25.44
CA GLN A 453 -8.47 -11.14 26.10
C GLN A 453 -7.55 -11.98 25.20
N PRO A 454 -6.67 -12.80 25.80
CA PRO A 454 -5.89 -13.78 25.05
C PRO A 454 -6.78 -14.80 24.29
N GLY A 455 -6.28 -15.29 23.16
CA GLY A 455 -6.82 -16.49 22.52
C GLY A 455 -6.12 -17.74 23.07
N LEU A 456 -6.87 -18.80 23.36
CA LEU A 456 -6.32 -20.07 23.85
C LEU A 456 -6.52 -21.17 22.80
N MET A 457 -5.56 -22.08 22.68
CA MET A 457 -5.70 -23.29 21.86
C MET A 457 -5.03 -24.47 22.55
N LEU A 458 -5.75 -25.58 22.63
CA LEU A 458 -5.29 -26.81 23.25
C LEU A 458 -4.79 -27.77 22.17
N GLN A 459 -3.62 -28.36 22.36
CA GLN A 459 -3.05 -29.32 21.42
C GLN A 459 -2.70 -30.62 22.15
N SER A 460 -3.19 -31.75 21.66
CA SER A 460 -2.86 -33.05 22.25
C SER A 460 -1.40 -33.43 21.96
N SER A 461 -0.76 -34.07 22.93
CA SER A 461 0.55 -34.73 22.72
C SER A 461 0.42 -36.22 22.38
N GLN A 462 -0.78 -36.78 22.50
CA GLN A 462 -1.05 -38.23 22.43
C GLN A 462 -1.93 -38.62 21.24
N HIS A 463 -2.67 -37.67 20.66
CA HIS A 463 -3.64 -37.91 19.59
C HIS A 463 -3.21 -37.18 18.32
N MET A 464 -3.18 -37.92 17.21
CA MET A 464 -2.87 -37.39 15.87
C MET A 464 -4.00 -37.75 14.92
N ASN A 465 -4.22 -36.91 13.91
CA ASN A 465 -5.13 -37.22 12.81
C ASN A 465 -4.47 -38.19 11.80
N SER A 466 -5.24 -38.60 10.79
CA SER A 466 -4.78 -39.49 9.70
C SER A 466 -3.56 -39.00 8.92
N HIS A 467 -3.24 -37.71 9.01
CA HIS A 467 -2.07 -37.09 8.37
C HIS A 467 -0.87 -36.95 9.33
N GLY A 468 -0.94 -37.52 10.54
CA GLY A 468 0.12 -37.43 11.55
C GLY A 468 0.20 -36.06 12.23
N VAL A 469 -0.82 -35.21 12.09
CA VAL A 469 -0.87 -33.88 12.72
C VAL A 469 -1.54 -33.99 14.09
N PRO A 470 -0.95 -33.42 15.16
CA PRO A 470 -1.56 -33.44 16.49
C PRO A 470 -2.97 -32.84 16.51
N ALA A 471 -3.89 -33.49 17.24
CA ALA A 471 -5.24 -32.98 17.44
C ALA A 471 -5.21 -31.64 18.18
N LYS A 472 -6.02 -30.68 17.71
CA LYS A 472 -6.09 -29.31 18.24
C LYS A 472 -7.53 -28.90 18.50
N SER A 473 -7.77 -28.13 19.55
CA SER A 473 -9.05 -27.49 19.78
C SER A 473 -9.26 -26.34 18.77
N PRO A 474 -10.51 -25.92 18.53
CA PRO A 474 -10.78 -24.58 18.00
C PRO A 474 -10.11 -23.50 18.85
N LEU A 475 -9.93 -22.31 18.27
CA LEU A 475 -9.48 -21.14 19.03
C LEU A 475 -10.55 -20.77 20.06
N ILE A 476 -10.17 -20.78 21.33
CA ILE A 476 -11.04 -20.46 22.45
C ILE A 476 -10.87 -18.97 22.76
N THR A 477 -11.93 -18.21 22.54
CA THR A 477 -12.01 -16.77 22.81
C THR A 477 -13.17 -16.41 23.74
N GLU A 478 -13.92 -17.40 24.22
CA GLU A 478 -15.10 -17.20 25.06
C GLU A 478 -14.85 -17.84 26.43
N TYR A 479 -14.44 -17.03 27.39
CA TYR A 479 -14.19 -17.42 28.78
C TYR A 479 -14.23 -16.17 29.67
N PRO A 480 -14.41 -16.30 31.01
CA PRO A 480 -14.51 -15.15 31.90
C PRO A 480 -13.28 -14.24 31.82
N TRP A 481 -13.50 -12.97 31.46
CA TRP A 481 -12.44 -11.99 31.33
C TRP A 481 -12.86 -10.60 31.82
N SER A 482 -11.92 -9.89 32.45
CA SER A 482 -12.05 -8.45 32.66
C SER A 482 -10.69 -7.78 32.44
N PRO A 483 -10.63 -6.73 31.59
CA PRO A 483 -9.40 -5.99 31.34
C PRO A 483 -8.92 -5.20 32.58
N ARG A 484 -9.74 -5.11 33.64
CA ARG A 484 -9.44 -4.40 34.88
C ARG A 484 -8.84 -5.29 35.97
N TRP A 485 -8.78 -6.60 35.75
CA TRP A 485 -8.19 -7.51 36.72
C TRP A 485 -6.68 -7.37 36.78
N GLU A 486 -6.11 -7.69 37.94
CA GLU A 486 -4.68 -7.88 38.06
C GLU A 486 -4.25 -9.13 37.26
N THR A 487 -3.01 -9.11 36.77
CA THR A 487 -2.49 -10.20 35.91
C THR A 487 -2.52 -11.57 36.57
N SER A 488 -2.37 -11.65 37.90
CA SER A 488 -2.53 -12.88 38.69
C SER A 488 -3.97 -13.39 38.66
N VAL A 489 -4.95 -12.51 38.87
CA VAL A 489 -6.37 -12.86 38.85
C VAL A 489 -6.80 -13.32 37.45
N MET A 490 -6.30 -12.65 36.40
CA MET A 490 -6.50 -13.09 35.02
C MET A 490 -5.99 -14.52 34.79
N ALA A 491 -4.79 -14.83 35.29
CA ALA A 491 -4.18 -16.15 35.17
C ALA A 491 -4.99 -17.22 35.94
N GLU A 492 -5.43 -16.92 37.16
CA GLU A 492 -6.27 -17.80 37.98
C GLU A 492 -7.60 -18.12 37.29
N LYS A 493 -8.29 -17.11 36.75
CA LYS A 493 -9.56 -17.32 36.04
C LYS A 493 -9.43 -18.13 34.76
N ILE A 494 -8.33 -17.97 34.03
CA ILE A 494 -8.03 -18.83 32.88
C ILE A 494 -7.74 -20.25 33.34
N PHE A 495 -6.98 -20.43 34.42
CA PHE A 495 -6.67 -21.76 34.95
C PHE A 495 -7.93 -22.49 35.43
N GLU A 496 -8.80 -21.83 36.20
CA GLU A 496 -10.11 -22.37 36.63
C GLU A 496 -10.93 -22.84 35.42
N PHE A 497 -11.05 -22.01 34.38
CA PHE A 497 -11.75 -22.36 33.15
C PHE A 497 -11.13 -23.58 32.45
N LEU A 498 -9.79 -23.63 32.37
CA LEU A 498 -9.06 -24.70 31.68
C LEU A 498 -9.13 -26.05 32.41
N VAL A 499 -9.40 -26.08 33.71
CA VAL A 499 -9.60 -27.35 34.45
C VAL A 499 -10.78 -28.14 33.87
N ASP A 500 -11.90 -27.46 33.62
CA ASP A 500 -13.09 -28.08 33.04
C ASP A 500 -12.91 -28.31 31.53
N GLU A 501 -12.32 -27.33 30.83
CA GLU A 501 -12.15 -27.40 29.37
C GLU A 501 -11.16 -28.50 28.96
N ALA A 502 -10.18 -28.84 29.80
CA ALA A 502 -9.29 -29.97 29.56
C ALA A 502 -10.04 -31.31 29.47
N LEU A 503 -11.11 -31.50 30.25
CA LEU A 503 -11.94 -32.70 30.20
C LEU A 503 -12.77 -32.75 28.91
N ASN A 504 -13.27 -31.60 28.45
CA ASN A 504 -13.96 -31.46 27.16
C ASN A 504 -13.01 -31.80 26.01
N PHE A 505 -11.82 -31.22 26.03
CA PHE A 505 -10.81 -31.44 24.99
C PHE A 505 -10.32 -32.89 24.93
N LYS A 506 -10.15 -33.55 26.09
CA LYS A 506 -9.82 -34.98 26.13
C LYS A 506 -10.90 -35.83 25.46
N ARG A 507 -12.19 -35.57 25.76
CA ARG A 507 -13.32 -36.26 25.12
C ARG A 507 -13.31 -36.05 23.61
N TYR A 508 -13.14 -34.80 23.18
CA TYR A 508 -13.01 -34.45 21.77
C TYR A 508 -11.87 -35.23 21.06
N CYS A 509 -10.69 -35.33 21.69
CA CYS A 509 -9.56 -36.06 21.12
C CYS A 509 -9.84 -37.56 20.98
N ASN A 510 -10.49 -38.17 21.98
CA ASN A 510 -10.85 -39.59 21.95
C ASN A 510 -11.90 -39.89 20.88
N GLU A 511 -12.91 -39.02 20.73
CA GLU A 511 -13.95 -39.17 19.71
C GLU A 511 -13.40 -39.00 18.30
N ALA A 512 -12.47 -38.07 18.09
CA ALA A 512 -11.80 -37.86 16.83
C ALA A 512 -10.94 -39.09 16.42
N GLN A 513 -10.42 -39.86 17.37
CA GLN A 513 -9.74 -41.13 17.08
C GLN A 513 -10.69 -42.26 16.68
N LEU A 514 -11.93 -42.28 17.18
CA LEU A 514 -12.91 -43.33 16.90
C LEU A 514 -13.60 -43.20 15.54
N GLN A 515 -13.48 -42.05 14.87
CA GLN A 515 -13.98 -41.83 13.51
C GLN A 515 -12.98 -42.26 12.42
N HIS A 516 -11.90 -42.93 12.83
CA HIS A 516 -10.84 -43.52 12.02
C HIS A 516 -10.61 -44.96 12.44
#